data_AF-A0A4P6UTX1-F1
#
_entry.id   AF-A0A4P6UTX1-F1
#
_cell.length_a   1.000
_cell.length_b   1.000
_cell.length_c   1.000
_cell.angle_alpha   90.00
_cell.angle_beta   90.00
_cell.angle_gamma   90.00
#
_symmetry.space_group_name_H-M   'P 1'
#
loop_
_entity.id
_entity.type
_entity.pdbx_description
1 polymer ?
#
loop_
_entity_poly.entity_id
_entity_poly.type
_entity_poly.pdbx_seq_one_letter_code
_entity_poly.pdbx_strand_id
1 'polypeptide(L)'
;MSLKKRKKRVTKISEEKNYPSLTFDDALNIVISAKMAEGIRDRTLRDYKKDWSYFIKWLNKNYPDLKTVDELTPQIFRDYINYCKYDAVKYEGHKYIPTQDEVGLSDTTINIRLRVYKAIFNHLEREDLIPHNPLTNVKLLKQDIDLTNCFTDDEIKDLFKQPCLTDYVGFRDYVAMTVLLDCI
;
A
#
# COMPACT_ATOMS: atom_id res chain seq x y z
N MET A 1 2.99 -61.70 -22.87
CA MET A 1 4.04 -60.72 -22.53
C MET A 1 3.45 -59.32 -22.53
N SER A 2 3.48 -58.59 -21.42
CA SER A 2 3.52 -57.12 -21.44
C SER A 2 3.98 -56.61 -20.06
N LEU A 3 5.21 -56.09 -20.01
CA LEU A 3 5.87 -55.59 -18.81
C LEU A 3 5.39 -54.16 -18.53
N LYS A 4 4.66 -53.93 -17.42
CA LYS A 4 4.34 -52.58 -16.92
C LYS A 4 5.62 -51.89 -16.45
N LYS A 5 6.13 -50.93 -17.24
CA LYS A 5 7.23 -50.04 -16.84
C LYS A 5 6.82 -49.18 -15.64
N ARG A 6 7.39 -49.47 -14.46
CA ARG A 6 7.38 -48.55 -13.30
C ARG A 6 8.12 -47.26 -13.67
N LYS A 7 7.39 -46.15 -13.85
CA LYS A 7 8.00 -44.81 -13.89
C LYS A 7 8.58 -44.52 -12.50
N LYS A 8 9.92 -44.46 -12.38
CA LYS A 8 10.60 -44.00 -11.17
C LYS A 8 10.16 -42.55 -10.90
N ARG A 9 9.65 -42.28 -9.69
CA ARG A 9 9.46 -40.92 -9.18
C ARG A 9 10.85 -40.29 -9.09
N VAL A 10 11.09 -39.26 -9.90
CA VAL A 10 12.25 -38.39 -9.76
C VAL A 10 12.03 -37.60 -8.47
N THR A 11 12.79 -37.93 -7.44
CA THR A 11 12.95 -37.10 -6.24
C THR A 11 13.53 -35.76 -6.70
N LYS A 12 12.76 -34.67 -6.54
CA LYS A 12 13.27 -33.31 -6.72
C LYS A 12 14.44 -33.13 -5.76
N ILE A 13 15.64 -33.03 -6.30
CA ILE A 13 16.80 -32.51 -5.59
C ILE A 13 16.45 -31.04 -5.30
N SER A 14 16.25 -30.71 -4.04
CA SER A 14 16.12 -29.32 -3.59
C SER A 14 17.48 -28.67 -3.77
N GLU A 15 17.65 -27.90 -4.84
CA GLU A 15 18.74 -26.94 -4.95
C GLU A 15 18.63 -25.99 -3.75
N GLU A 16 19.60 -26.02 -2.85
CA GLU A 16 19.72 -25.04 -1.77
C GLU A 16 20.02 -23.68 -2.42
N LYS A 17 18.96 -22.96 -2.80
CA LYS A 17 19.08 -21.57 -3.22
C LYS A 17 19.67 -20.78 -2.04
N ASN A 18 20.83 -20.18 -2.27
CA ASN A 18 21.45 -19.27 -1.31
C ASN A 18 20.84 -17.87 -1.51
N TYR A 19 20.11 -17.39 -0.51
CA TYR A 19 19.45 -16.09 -0.55
C TYR A 19 20.36 -15.03 0.07
N PRO A 20 20.55 -13.87 -0.57
CA PRO A 20 21.38 -12.81 -0.02
C PRO A 20 20.72 -12.18 1.23
N SER A 21 21.51 -11.93 2.27
CA SER A 21 21.08 -11.12 3.41
C SER A 21 20.96 -9.65 2.98
N LEU A 22 19.74 -9.22 2.70
CA LEU A 22 19.42 -7.87 2.23
C LEU A 22 19.02 -6.98 3.39
N THR A 23 19.65 -5.81 3.50
CA THR A 23 19.19 -4.76 4.42
C THR A 23 17.86 -4.17 3.94
N PHE A 24 17.13 -3.51 4.84
CA PHE A 24 15.86 -2.88 4.48
C PHE A 24 15.98 -1.80 3.38
N ASP A 25 17.09 -1.05 3.39
CA ASP A 25 17.34 -0.01 2.39
C ASP A 25 17.75 -0.63 1.04
N ASP A 26 18.58 -1.67 1.05
CA ASP A 26 18.99 -2.37 -0.17
C ASP A 26 17.79 -3.03 -0.85
N ALA A 27 16.94 -3.70 -0.08
CA ALA A 27 15.72 -4.31 -0.60
C ALA A 27 14.79 -3.28 -1.25
N LEU A 28 14.60 -2.11 -0.62
CA LEU A 28 13.80 -1.03 -1.20
C LEU A 28 14.45 -0.50 -2.48
N ASN A 29 15.77 -0.28 -2.50
CA ASN A 29 16.48 0.26 -3.64
C ASN A 29 16.42 -0.67 -4.85
N ILE A 30 16.55 -2.00 -4.65
CA ILE A 30 16.38 -3.00 -5.70
C ILE A 30 14.98 -2.90 -6.30
N VAL A 31 13.95 -2.91 -5.45
CA VAL A 31 12.54 -2.85 -5.91
C VAL A 31 12.26 -1.56 -6.67
N ILE A 32 12.76 -0.42 -6.18
CA ILE A 32 12.55 0.87 -6.84
C ILE A 32 13.27 0.93 -8.18
N SER A 33 14.50 0.41 -8.27
CA SER A 33 15.25 0.35 -9.52
C SER A 33 14.52 -0.51 -10.56
N ALA A 34 14.00 -1.66 -10.14
CA ALA A 34 13.20 -2.52 -11.01
C ALA A 34 11.89 -1.85 -11.44
N LYS A 35 11.16 -1.22 -10.51
CA LYS A 35 9.91 -0.50 -10.82
C LYS A 35 10.14 0.72 -11.73
N MET A 36 11.29 1.37 -11.62
CA MET A 36 11.70 2.44 -12.51
C MET A 36 11.93 1.91 -13.93
N ALA A 37 12.58 0.74 -14.07
CA ALA A 37 12.75 0.08 -15.36
C ALA A 37 11.42 -0.40 -15.99
N GLU A 38 10.42 -0.74 -15.16
CA GLU A 38 9.05 -1.05 -15.59
C GLU A 38 8.25 0.19 -16.06
N GLY A 39 8.79 1.40 -15.95
CA GLY A 39 8.13 2.64 -16.39
C GLY A 39 7.06 3.19 -15.44
N ILE A 40 7.14 2.84 -14.15
CA ILE A 40 6.22 3.34 -13.13
C ILE A 40 6.41 4.86 -12.93
N ARG A 41 5.30 5.59 -12.73
CA ARG A 41 5.31 7.04 -12.51
C ARG A 41 6.11 7.41 -11.26
N ASP A 42 6.85 8.52 -11.33
CA ASP A 42 7.65 9.03 -10.19
C ASP A 42 6.85 9.22 -8.90
N ARG A 43 5.59 9.64 -9.03
CA ARG A 43 4.70 9.79 -7.87
C ARG A 43 4.54 8.46 -7.13
N THR A 44 4.29 7.38 -7.85
CA THR A 44 4.14 6.06 -7.27
C THR A 44 5.45 5.59 -6.63
N LEU A 45 6.60 5.84 -7.24
CA LEU A 45 7.91 5.53 -6.64
C LEU A 45 8.14 6.31 -5.32
N ARG A 46 7.72 7.58 -5.27
CA ARG A 46 7.76 8.38 -4.03
C ARG A 46 6.84 7.82 -2.95
N ASP A 47 5.64 7.38 -3.32
CA ASP A 47 4.69 6.77 -2.39
C ASP A 47 5.26 5.47 -1.80
N TYR A 48 5.94 4.64 -2.61
CA TYR A 48 6.65 3.44 -2.13
C TYR A 48 7.70 3.79 -1.06
N LYS A 49 8.58 4.76 -1.33
CA LYS A 49 9.60 5.21 -0.37
C LYS A 49 8.96 5.73 0.91
N LYS A 50 7.90 6.53 0.78
CA LYS A 50 7.20 7.14 1.91
C LYS A 50 6.58 6.08 2.81
N ASP A 51 5.81 5.16 2.23
CA ASP A 51 5.13 4.11 3.00
C ASP A 51 6.14 3.16 3.65
N TRP A 52 7.21 2.77 2.92
CA TRP A 52 8.29 1.98 3.50
C TRP A 52 8.95 2.68 4.69
N SER A 53 9.18 3.99 4.60
CA SER A 53 9.79 4.74 5.70
C SER A 53 8.95 4.72 6.99
N TYR A 54 7.62 4.68 6.88
CA TYR A 54 6.75 4.55 8.06
C TYR A 54 6.91 3.18 8.72
N PHE A 55 7.02 2.12 7.93
CA PHE A 55 7.28 0.78 8.45
C PHE A 55 8.64 0.70 9.13
N ILE A 56 9.70 1.16 8.48
CA ILE A 56 11.07 1.11 9.03
C ILE A 56 11.22 1.95 10.30
N LYS A 57 10.61 3.14 10.36
CA LYS A 57 10.60 3.95 11.58
C LYS A 57 9.95 3.22 12.76
N TRP A 58 8.83 2.55 12.53
CA TRP A 58 8.18 1.75 13.55
C TRP A 58 9.01 0.51 13.91
N LEU A 59 9.58 -0.17 12.91
CA LEU A 59 10.37 -1.38 13.09
C LEU A 59 11.60 -1.09 13.95
N ASN A 60 12.36 -0.04 13.63
CA ASN A 60 13.55 0.36 14.40
C ASN A 60 13.23 0.74 15.86
N LYS A 61 12.00 1.20 16.14
CA LYS A 61 11.55 1.53 17.50
C LYS A 61 11.17 0.30 18.33
N ASN A 62 10.56 -0.71 17.71
CA ASN A 62 10.02 -1.87 18.42
C ASN A 62 10.94 -3.10 18.35
N TYR A 63 11.75 -3.20 17.31
CA TYR A 63 12.67 -4.31 17.05
C TYR A 63 14.03 -3.77 16.57
N PRO A 64 14.81 -3.11 17.45
CA PRO A 64 16.06 -2.45 17.06
C PRO A 64 17.17 -3.41 16.59
N ASP A 65 17.06 -4.69 16.93
CA ASP A 65 18.05 -5.72 16.56
C ASP A 65 17.85 -6.24 15.13
N LEU A 66 16.66 -6.04 14.55
CA LEU A 66 16.36 -6.50 13.19
C LEU A 66 16.99 -5.57 12.16
N LYS A 67 17.74 -6.15 11.22
CA LYS A 67 18.46 -5.36 10.19
C LYS A 67 18.20 -5.82 8.78
N THR A 68 17.74 -7.06 8.61
CA THR A 68 17.60 -7.68 7.31
C THR A 68 16.18 -8.17 7.04
N VAL A 69 15.85 -8.30 5.77
CA VAL A 69 14.50 -8.63 5.32
C VAL A 69 14.12 -10.08 5.62
N ASP A 70 15.09 -10.99 5.71
CA ASP A 70 14.87 -12.40 6.02
C ASP A 70 14.40 -12.65 7.46
N GLU A 71 14.68 -11.74 8.38
CA GLU A 71 14.24 -11.82 9.77
C GLU A 71 12.77 -11.39 9.93
N LEU A 72 12.14 -10.83 8.88
CA LEU A 72 10.77 -10.35 8.94
C LEU A 72 9.77 -11.51 8.88
N THR A 73 9.10 -11.74 10.00
CA THR A 73 8.05 -12.74 10.13
C THR A 73 6.66 -12.15 9.85
N PRO A 74 5.66 -13.00 9.48
CA PRO A 74 4.27 -12.56 9.38
C PRO A 74 3.73 -11.92 10.68
N GLN A 75 4.30 -12.28 11.83
CA GLN A 75 3.89 -11.74 13.12
C GLN A 75 4.25 -10.26 13.25
N ILE A 76 5.45 -9.86 12.82
CA ILE A 76 5.88 -8.45 12.82
C ILE A 76 4.93 -7.57 12.00
N PHE A 77 4.44 -8.07 10.87
CA PHE A 77 3.44 -7.35 10.07
C PHE A 77 2.08 -7.24 10.76
N ARG A 78 1.65 -8.27 11.52
CA ARG A 78 0.42 -8.20 12.32
C ARG A 78 0.58 -7.21 13.47
N ASP A 79 1.73 -7.20 14.11
CA ASP A 79 2.06 -6.26 15.18
C ASP A 79 2.08 -4.82 14.62
N TYR A 80 2.61 -4.61 13.41
CA TYR A 80 2.56 -3.32 12.72
C TYR A 80 1.12 -2.89 12.39
N ILE A 81 0.28 -3.82 11.93
CA ILE A 81 -1.14 -3.54 11.64
C ILE A 81 -1.87 -3.14 12.92
N ASN A 82 -1.63 -3.85 14.03
CA ASN A 82 -2.22 -3.54 15.32
C ASN A 82 -1.77 -2.17 15.83
N TYR A 83 -0.47 -1.86 15.73
CA TYR A 83 0.04 -0.53 16.05
C TYR A 83 -0.65 0.54 15.20
N CYS A 84 -0.74 0.33 13.88
CA CYS A 84 -1.41 1.28 13.00
C CYS A 84 -2.87 1.51 13.36
N LYS A 85 -3.56 0.48 13.87
CA LYS A 85 -4.98 0.52 14.19
C LYS A 85 -5.27 1.11 15.57
N TYR A 86 -4.44 0.85 16.57
CA TYR A 86 -4.74 1.18 17.96
C TYR A 86 -3.79 2.16 18.63
N ASP A 87 -2.58 2.34 18.11
CA ASP A 87 -1.51 3.10 18.81
C ASP A 87 -0.93 4.24 17.97
N ALA A 88 -1.08 4.22 16.64
CA ALA A 88 -0.51 5.22 15.76
C ALA A 88 -1.21 6.57 15.93
N VAL A 89 -0.45 7.59 16.30
CA VAL A 89 -0.95 8.95 16.47
C VAL A 89 -0.99 9.68 15.11
N LYS A 90 -2.13 10.30 14.78
CA LYS A 90 -2.26 11.04 13.52
C LYS A 90 -1.39 12.29 13.53
N TYR A 91 -0.67 12.50 12.43
CA TYR A 91 0.19 13.67 12.19
C TYR A 91 1.34 13.84 13.18
N GLU A 92 1.75 12.77 13.87
CA GLU A 92 2.89 12.80 14.78
C GLU A 92 4.16 13.36 14.08
N GLY A 93 4.68 14.47 14.60
CA GLY A 93 5.86 15.14 14.07
C GLY A 93 5.63 15.98 12.80
N HIS A 94 4.38 16.30 12.44
CA HIS A 94 4.09 17.18 11.31
C HIS A 94 4.33 18.65 11.67
N LYS A 95 5.11 19.37 10.86
CA LYS A 95 5.52 20.77 11.14
C LYS A 95 4.36 21.77 11.17
N TYR A 96 3.30 21.51 10.41
CA TYR A 96 2.21 22.47 10.15
C TYR A 96 0.83 22.02 10.64
N ILE A 97 0.69 20.76 11.09
CA ILE A 97 -0.60 20.21 11.51
C ILE A 97 -0.42 19.80 12.97
N PRO A 98 -1.26 20.29 13.89
CA PRO A 98 -1.18 19.87 15.28
C PRO A 98 -1.45 18.37 15.36
N THR A 99 -0.66 17.67 16.17
CA THR A 99 -0.91 16.28 16.52
C THR A 99 -2.34 16.16 17.05
N GLN A 100 -3.11 15.23 16.51
CA GLN A 100 -4.45 14.95 17.01
C GLN A 100 -4.36 13.83 18.04
N ASP A 101 -5.10 13.96 19.15
CA ASP A 101 -5.21 12.94 20.18
C ASP A 101 -6.01 11.70 19.71
N GLU A 102 -6.54 11.74 18.50
CA GLU A 102 -7.15 10.57 17.87
C GLU A 102 -6.07 9.53 17.51
N VAL A 103 -6.16 8.40 18.21
CA VAL A 103 -5.30 7.25 18.00
C VAL A 103 -5.92 6.32 16.97
N GLY A 104 -5.09 5.79 16.08
CA GLY A 104 -5.50 4.84 15.04
C GLY A 104 -5.68 5.47 13.67
N LEU A 105 -5.14 4.79 12.67
CA LEU A 105 -5.30 5.12 11.26
C LEU A 105 -6.59 4.50 10.73
N SER A 106 -7.17 5.12 9.69
CA SER A 106 -8.30 4.52 8.99
C SER A 106 -7.90 3.20 8.32
N ASP A 107 -8.82 2.23 8.29
CA ASP A 107 -8.60 0.93 7.63
C ASP A 107 -8.15 1.10 6.17
N THR A 108 -8.63 2.14 5.47
CA THR A 108 -8.18 2.53 4.13
C THR A 108 -6.69 2.86 4.09
N THR A 109 -6.21 3.67 5.02
CA THR A 109 -4.81 4.08 5.07
C THR A 109 -3.90 2.87 5.34
N ILE A 110 -4.32 2.00 6.25
CA ILE A 110 -3.59 0.76 6.57
C ILE A 110 -3.53 -0.14 5.33
N ASN A 111 -4.65 -0.30 4.62
CA ASN A 111 -4.70 -1.10 3.40
C ASN A 111 -3.84 -0.53 2.27
N ILE A 112 -3.75 0.79 2.10
CA ILE A 112 -2.84 1.43 1.13
C ILE A 112 -1.40 1.03 1.43
N ARG A 113 -0.96 1.17 2.69
CA ARG A 113 0.40 0.79 3.12
C ARG A 113 0.66 -0.71 2.92
N LEU A 114 -0.29 -1.56 3.33
CA LEU A 114 -0.17 -3.02 3.17
C LEU A 114 -0.06 -3.44 1.70
N ARG A 115 -0.74 -2.75 0.77
CA ARG A 115 -0.62 -3.02 -0.67
C ARG A 115 0.78 -2.69 -1.19
N VAL A 116 1.37 -1.59 -0.72
CA VAL A 116 2.77 -1.25 -1.04
C VAL A 116 3.72 -2.33 -0.52
N TYR A 117 3.59 -2.75 0.74
CA TYR A 117 4.47 -3.78 1.29
C TYR A 117 4.30 -5.11 0.56
N LYS A 118 3.06 -5.54 0.30
CA LYS A 118 2.80 -6.74 -0.51
C LYS A 118 3.47 -6.63 -1.88
N ALA A 119 3.42 -5.47 -2.54
CA ALA A 119 4.08 -5.28 -3.83
C ALA A 119 5.61 -5.37 -3.73
N ILE A 120 6.21 -4.83 -2.67
CA ILE A 120 7.66 -4.93 -2.38
C ILE A 120 8.05 -6.40 -2.19
N PHE A 121 7.42 -7.10 -1.26
CA PHE A 121 7.77 -8.49 -0.96
C PHE A 121 7.42 -9.47 -2.09
N ASN A 122 6.35 -9.22 -2.85
CA ASN A 122 6.07 -9.99 -4.06
C ASN A 122 7.17 -9.82 -5.10
N HIS A 123 7.74 -8.62 -5.22
CA HIS A 123 8.86 -8.40 -6.14
C HIS A 123 10.11 -9.13 -5.66
N LEU A 124 10.45 -9.04 -4.38
CA LEU A 124 11.59 -9.76 -3.80
C LEU A 124 11.46 -11.28 -3.95
N GLU A 125 10.26 -11.83 -3.74
CA GLU A 125 9.99 -13.26 -3.94
C GLU A 125 10.08 -13.66 -5.42
N ARG A 126 9.56 -12.82 -6.33
CA ARG A 126 9.62 -13.07 -7.78
C ARG A 126 11.04 -13.08 -8.34
N GLU A 127 11.91 -12.23 -7.80
CA GLU A 127 13.33 -12.16 -8.18
C GLU A 127 14.20 -13.17 -7.40
N ASP A 128 13.59 -14.13 -6.68
CA ASP A 128 14.29 -15.14 -5.85
C ASP A 128 15.25 -14.53 -4.80
N LEU A 129 14.97 -13.31 -4.33
CA LEU A 129 15.77 -12.64 -3.30
C LEU A 129 15.38 -13.05 -1.88
N ILE A 130 14.15 -13.55 -1.71
CA ILE A 130 13.66 -14.13 -0.46
C ILE A 130 13.03 -15.50 -0.73
N PRO A 131 13.12 -16.45 0.22
CA PRO A 131 12.57 -17.79 0.04
C PRO A 131 11.05 -17.85 0.05
N HIS A 132 10.42 -16.99 0.85
CA HIS A 132 8.98 -16.98 1.05
C HIS A 132 8.52 -15.59 1.49
N ASN A 133 7.46 -15.09 0.88
CA ASN A 133 6.88 -13.81 1.23
C ASN A 133 6.13 -13.84 2.59
N PRO A 134 6.55 -13.07 3.62
CA PRO A 134 5.90 -13.05 4.94
C PRO A 134 4.48 -12.44 4.91
N LEU A 135 4.12 -11.69 3.87
CA LEU A 135 2.82 -11.06 3.69
C LEU A 135 1.81 -11.91 2.90
N THR A 136 2.17 -13.12 2.46
CA THR A 136 1.27 -14.00 1.69
C THR A 136 -0.02 -14.29 2.46
N ASN A 137 0.09 -14.60 3.76
CA ASN A 137 -1.05 -14.92 4.62
C ASN A 137 -1.64 -13.72 5.38
N VAL A 138 -1.11 -12.51 5.16
CA VAL A 138 -1.64 -11.30 5.80
C VAL A 138 -2.79 -10.77 4.93
N LYS A 139 -4.01 -10.80 5.46
CA LYS A 139 -5.20 -10.28 4.78
C LYS A 139 -5.31 -8.77 4.94
N LEU A 140 -5.89 -8.11 3.94
CA LEU A 140 -6.28 -6.71 4.06
C LEU A 140 -7.41 -6.58 5.08
N LEU A 141 -7.48 -5.43 5.74
CA LEU A 141 -8.57 -5.10 6.66
C LEU A 141 -9.88 -5.00 5.86
N LYS A 142 -10.96 -5.54 6.44
CA LYS A 142 -12.30 -5.41 5.87
C LYS A 142 -12.68 -3.94 5.94
N GLN A 143 -12.97 -3.36 4.79
CA GLN A 143 -13.53 -2.03 4.69
C GLN A 143 -15.01 -2.18 4.41
N ASP A 144 -15.83 -1.44 5.15
CA ASP A 144 -17.19 -1.21 4.70
C ASP A 144 -17.12 -0.39 3.41
N ILE A 145 -17.93 -0.78 2.42
CA ILE A 145 -18.03 -0.05 1.17
C ILE A 145 -18.69 1.26 1.54
N ASP A 146 -17.89 2.31 1.66
CA ASP A 146 -18.41 3.67 1.71
C ASP A 146 -18.96 3.95 0.31
N LEU A 147 -20.25 3.65 0.13
CA LEU A 147 -21.00 4.15 -1.00
C LEU A 147 -20.93 5.66 -0.83
N THR A 148 -19.96 6.29 -1.49
CA THR A 148 -19.84 7.75 -1.53
C THR A 148 -21.24 8.27 -1.80
N ASN A 149 -21.81 9.02 -0.85
CA ASN A 149 -23.17 9.53 -1.00
C ASN A 149 -23.24 10.28 -2.32
N CYS A 150 -23.91 9.71 -3.31
CA CYS A 150 -24.17 10.39 -4.55
C CYS A 150 -25.09 11.58 -4.23
N PHE A 151 -24.87 12.71 -4.89
CA PHE A 151 -25.80 13.82 -4.77
C PHE A 151 -27.16 13.39 -5.31
N THR A 152 -28.21 13.70 -4.55
CA THR A 152 -29.59 13.62 -5.02
C THR A 152 -29.87 14.74 -6.02
N ASP A 153 -30.87 14.56 -6.88
CA ASP A 153 -31.27 15.59 -7.86
C ASP A 153 -31.56 16.95 -7.20
N ASP A 154 -32.07 16.96 -5.97
CA ASP A 154 -32.38 18.19 -5.24
C ASP A 154 -31.12 18.87 -4.69
N GLU A 155 -30.16 18.11 -4.16
CA GLU A 155 -28.83 18.64 -3.79
C GLU A 155 -28.07 19.19 -5.00
N ILE A 156 -28.20 18.52 -6.16
CA ILE A 156 -27.65 19.01 -7.42
C ILE A 156 -28.29 20.35 -7.78
N LYS A 157 -29.62 20.46 -7.77
CA LYS A 157 -30.33 21.74 -8.04
C LYS A 157 -29.90 22.84 -7.08
N ASP A 158 -29.71 22.54 -5.80
CA ASP A 158 -29.27 23.53 -4.81
C ASP A 158 -27.81 23.95 -5.02
N LEU A 159 -26.95 23.05 -5.50
CA LEU A 159 -25.60 23.38 -5.94
C LEU A 159 -25.63 24.34 -7.14
N PHE A 160 -26.48 24.06 -8.14
CA PHE A 160 -26.64 24.91 -9.33
C PHE A 160 -27.21 26.31 -9.05
N LYS A 161 -27.80 26.54 -7.87
CA LYS A 161 -28.28 27.86 -7.43
C LYS A 161 -27.18 28.72 -6.78
N GLN A 162 -26.05 28.14 -6.37
CA GLN A 162 -24.98 28.88 -5.69
C GLN A 162 -24.29 29.95 -6.57
N PRO A 163 -24.02 29.70 -7.87
CA PRO A 163 -23.30 30.68 -8.69
C PRO A 163 -24.16 31.90 -9.04
N CYS A 164 -23.60 33.10 -8.85
CA CYS A 164 -24.24 34.35 -9.28
C CYS A 164 -24.08 34.55 -10.79
N LEU A 165 -25.15 34.31 -11.56
CA LEU A 165 -25.10 34.35 -13.03
C LEU A 165 -24.93 35.75 -13.64
N THR A 166 -25.01 36.81 -12.84
CA THR A 166 -24.78 38.18 -13.31
C THR A 166 -23.32 38.58 -13.34
N ASP A 167 -22.45 37.82 -12.66
CA ASP A 167 -20.99 38.02 -12.71
C ASP A 167 -20.32 36.92 -13.55
N TYR A 168 -19.22 37.28 -14.21
CA TYR A 168 -18.48 36.37 -15.07
C TYR A 168 -17.98 35.14 -14.32
N VAL A 169 -17.53 35.31 -13.07
CA VAL A 169 -17.02 34.19 -12.25
C VAL A 169 -18.13 33.18 -11.96
N GLY A 170 -19.30 33.66 -11.55
CA GLY A 170 -20.45 32.79 -11.28
C GLY A 170 -20.99 32.11 -12.54
N PHE A 171 -21.04 32.82 -13.68
CA PHE A 171 -21.43 32.20 -14.95
C PHE A 171 -20.45 31.11 -15.39
N ARG A 172 -19.13 31.34 -15.27
CA ARG A 172 -18.10 30.33 -15.55
C ARG A 172 -18.27 29.08 -14.70
N ASP A 173 -18.48 29.25 -13.40
CA ASP A 173 -18.60 28.13 -12.47
C ASP A 173 -19.88 27.33 -12.73
N TYR A 174 -20.99 28.00 -13.04
CA TYR A 174 -22.24 27.35 -13.47
C TYR A 174 -22.06 26.50 -14.74
N VAL A 175 -21.39 27.05 -15.76
CA VAL A 175 -21.09 26.31 -17.00
C VAL A 175 -20.18 25.12 -16.71
N ALA A 176 -19.13 25.30 -15.90
CA ALA A 176 -18.23 24.21 -15.52
C ALA A 176 -18.98 23.08 -14.80
N MET A 177 -19.86 23.41 -13.85
CA MET A 177 -20.70 22.43 -13.16
C MET A 177 -21.65 21.70 -14.12
N THR A 178 -22.23 22.42 -15.08
CA THR A 178 -23.14 21.84 -16.08
C THR A 178 -22.40 20.85 -16.98
N VAL A 179 -21.22 21.23 -17.47
CA VAL A 179 -20.38 20.36 -18.30
C VAL A 179 -19.93 19.13 -17.51
N LEU A 180 -19.57 19.29 -16.23
CA LEU A 180 -19.21 18.16 -15.38
C LEU A 180 -20.37 17.18 -15.19
N LEU A 181 -21.62 17.66 -15.05
CA LEU A 181 -22.78 16.79 -14.94
C LEU A 181 -23.09 16.05 -16.25
N ASP A 182 -22.92 16.70 -17.39
CA ASP A 182 -23.19 16.12 -18.73
C ASP A 182 -22.12 15.11 -19.18
N CYS A 183 -20.89 15.24 -18.68
CA CYS A 183 -19.76 14.37 -19.05
C CYS A 183 -19.65 13.06 -18.23
N ILE A 184 -20.46 12.89 -17.18
CA ILE A 184 -20.49 11.68 -16.33
C ILE A 184 -21.47 10.67 -16.93
#